data_AF-A0A6M2CHL4-F1
#
_entry.id   AF-A0A6M2CHL4-F1
#
_cell.length_a   1.000
_cell.length_b   1.000
_cell.length_c   1.000
_cell.angle_alpha   90.00
_cell.angle_beta   90.00
_cell.angle_gamma   90.00
#
_symmetry.space_group_name_H-M   'P 1'
#
loop_
_entity.id
_entity.type
_entity.pdbx_description
1 polymer ?
#
loop_
_entity_poly.entity_id
_entity_poly.type
_entity_poly.pdbx_seq_one_letter_code
_entity_poly.pdbx_strand_id
1 'polypeptide(L)' 'AAVQRRSPPALDLQAAILAALPPGDLCPSHVDVRDLCQQCAKVTKDPKAFRMCCSNTREARTWCASFLDFGLN' A
#
# COMPACT_ATOMS: atom_id res chain seq x y z
N ALA A 1 -36.83 3.93 -23.96
CA ALA A 1 -36.09 4.83 -23.07
C ALA A 1 -35.49 4.02 -21.93
N ALA A 2 -34.20 4.18 -21.68
CA ALA A 2 -33.41 3.36 -20.76
C ALA A 2 -33.36 3.97 -19.35
N VAL A 3 -33.55 3.15 -18.32
CA VAL A 3 -33.07 3.42 -16.95
C VAL A 3 -32.40 2.13 -16.46
N GLN A 4 -31.10 1.99 -16.74
CA GLN A 4 -30.27 1.01 -16.06
C GLN A 4 -29.89 1.60 -14.70
N ARG A 5 -30.55 1.12 -13.64
CA ARG A 5 -30.09 1.33 -12.26
C ARG A 5 -28.80 0.52 -12.08
N ARG A 6 -27.66 1.14 -12.35
CA ARG A 6 -26.36 0.57 -12.00
C ARG A 6 -26.28 0.56 -10.48
N SER A 7 -26.48 -0.59 -9.84
CA SER A 7 -26.04 -0.79 -8.46
C SER A 7 -24.56 -0.42 -8.39
N PRO A 8 -24.13 0.44 -7.44
CA PRO A 8 -22.71 0.55 -7.18
C PRO A 8 -22.21 -0.85 -6.80
N PRO A 9 -21.03 -1.29 -7.29
CA PRO A 9 -20.42 -2.48 -6.73
C PRO A 9 -20.33 -2.23 -5.22
N ALA A 10 -20.68 -3.24 -4.42
CA ALA A 10 -20.42 -3.24 -3.00
C ALA A 10 -18.95 -2.84 -2.82
N LEU A 11 -18.73 -1.56 -2.56
CA LEU A 11 -17.43 -0.98 -2.35
C LEU A 11 -17.11 -1.35 -0.92
N ASP A 12 -16.75 -2.63 -0.79
CA ASP A 12 -16.01 -3.27 0.26
C ASP A 12 -15.81 -2.32 1.45
N LEU A 13 -16.81 -2.25 2.33
CA LEU A 13 -16.77 -1.45 3.54
C LEU A 13 -15.49 -1.76 4.33
N GLN A 14 -15.00 -2.99 4.19
CA GLN A 14 -13.73 -3.45 4.73
C GLN A 14 -12.52 -2.77 4.06
N ALA A 15 -12.50 -2.61 2.73
CA ALA A 15 -11.49 -1.82 2.01
C ALA A 15 -11.54 -0.33 2.35
N ALA A 16 -12.73 0.25 2.51
CA ALA A 16 -12.89 1.64 2.92
C ALA A 16 -12.37 1.88 4.34
N ILE A 17 -12.65 0.97 5.27
CA ILE A 17 -12.12 1.02 6.66
C ILE A 17 -10.61 0.79 6.67
N LEU A 18 -10.08 -0.11 5.84
CA LEU A 18 -8.64 -0.36 5.71
C LEU A 18 -7.89 0.83 5.06
N ALA A 19 -8.58 1.61 4.20
CA ALA A 19 -8.07 2.85 3.62
C ALA A 19 -8.23 4.06 4.57
N ALA A 20 -9.16 4.00 5.52
CA ALA A 20 -9.42 5.06 6.51
C ALA A 20 -8.51 4.97 7.75
N LEU A 21 -7.80 3.85 7.96
CA LEU A 21 -6.73 3.80 8.95
C LEU A 21 -5.57 4.68 8.47
N PRO A 22 -5.11 5.66 9.27
CA PRO A 22 -3.93 6.43 8.89
C PRO A 22 -2.78 5.45 8.63
N PRO A 23 -2.01 5.60 7.55
CA PRO A 23 -0.85 4.75 7.26
C PRO A 23 0.31 4.92 8.27
N GLY A 24 0.03 5.42 9.48
CA GLY A 24 1.00 5.89 10.47
C GLY A 24 1.47 4.86 11.50
N ASP A 25 0.71 3.80 11.80
CA ASP A 25 0.99 2.95 12.99
C ASP A 25 1.45 1.51 12.68
N LEU A 26 1.56 1.11 11.41
CA LEU A 26 2.01 -0.25 11.04
C LEU A 26 3.54 -0.34 10.86
N CYS A 27 4.21 0.81 10.69
CA CYS A 27 5.64 0.86 10.42
C CYS A 27 6.44 1.28 11.66
N PRO A 28 7.72 0.86 11.77
CA PRO A 28 8.61 1.37 12.80
C PRO A 28 8.61 2.91 12.82
N SER A 29 8.84 3.52 13.98
CA SER A 29 8.85 4.99 14.18
C SER A 29 9.87 5.74 13.31
N HIS A 30 10.72 5.01 12.58
CA HIS A 30 11.66 5.56 11.61
C HIS A 30 10.92 6.06 10.37
N VAL A 31 10.90 7.38 10.22
CA VAL A 31 10.34 8.11 9.08
C VAL A 31 10.86 7.56 7.75
N ASP A 32 12.16 7.31 7.65
CA ASP A 32 12.79 6.82 6.41
C ASP A 32 12.26 5.45 5.97
N VAL A 33 11.99 4.56 6.93
CA VAL A 33 11.44 3.22 6.65
C VAL A 33 10.00 3.33 6.18
N ARG A 34 9.20 4.19 6.82
CA ARG A 34 7.81 4.41 6.43
C ARG A 34 7.71 4.99 5.02
N ASP A 35 8.54 5.98 4.71
CA ASP A 35 8.54 6.65 3.41
C ASP A 35 8.97 5.68 2.30
N LEU A 36 10.00 4.85 2.54
CA LEU A 36 10.39 3.75 1.65
C LEU A 36 9.21 2.79 1.40
N CYS A 37 8.55 2.33 2.46
CA CYS A 37 7.47 1.37 2.35
C CYS A 37 6.22 1.96 1.66
N GLN A 38 5.90 3.23 1.90
CA GLN A 38 4.81 3.93 1.20
C GLN A 38 5.10 4.05 -0.30
N GLN A 39 6.32 4.46 -0.64
CA GLN A 39 6.73 4.64 -2.04
C GLN A 39 6.73 3.29 -2.76
N CYS A 40 7.24 2.24 -2.13
CA CYS A 40 7.22 0.89 -2.67
C CYS A 40 5.78 0.38 -2.94
N ALA A 41 4.85 0.58 -2.00
CA ALA A 41 3.45 0.20 -2.20
C ALA A 41 2.78 1.00 -3.34
N LYS A 42 3.15 2.27 -3.51
CA LYS A 42 2.65 3.12 -4.59
C LYS A 42 3.12 2.62 -5.96
N VAL A 43 4.39 2.26 -6.11
CA VAL A 43 4.97 1.86 -7.41
C VAL A 43 4.53 0.45 -7.78
N THR A 44 4.51 -0.47 -6.82
CA THR A 44 4.03 -1.85 -7.04
C THR A 44 2.52 -1.96 -7.23
N LYS A 45 1.79 -0.92 -6.82
CA LYS A 45 0.31 -0.89 -6.78
C LYS A 45 -0.28 -2.03 -5.94
N ASP A 46 0.52 -2.60 -5.03
CA ASP A 46 0.07 -3.64 -4.11
C ASP A 46 -0.06 -3.07 -2.68
N PRO A 47 -1.28 -2.96 -2.13
CA PRO A 47 -1.49 -2.49 -0.76
C PRO A 47 -0.89 -3.42 0.31
N LYS A 48 -0.57 -4.69 -0.02
CA LYS A 48 0.14 -5.60 0.89
C LYS A 48 1.63 -5.29 1.00
N ALA A 49 2.23 -4.65 -0.01
CA ALA A 49 3.64 -4.31 -0.02
C ALA A 49 4.01 -3.39 1.16
N PHE A 50 3.14 -2.44 1.52
CA PHE A 50 3.36 -1.56 2.67
C PHE A 50 3.50 -2.37 3.97
N ARG A 51 2.53 -3.26 4.25
CA ARG A 51 2.54 -4.09 5.47
C ARG A 51 3.75 -5.02 5.51
N MET A 52 4.06 -5.68 4.40
CA MET A 52 5.22 -6.57 4.32
C MET A 52 6.55 -5.84 4.50
N CYS A 53 6.69 -4.65 3.92
CA CYS A 53 7.87 -3.81 4.07
C CYS A 53 8.05 -3.32 5.52
N CYS A 54 6.95 -2.90 6.16
CA CYS A 54 6.96 -2.47 7.55
C CYS A 54 7.37 -3.59 8.51
N SER A 55 6.81 -4.79 8.35
CA SER A 55 7.17 -5.99 9.15
C SER A 55 8.47 -6.67 8.70
N ASN A 56 9.12 -6.15 7.66
CA ASN A 56 10.25 -6.78 6.96
C ASN A 56 10.01 -8.28 6.63
N THR A 57 8.77 -8.65 6.32
CA THR A 57 8.41 -10.03 6.03
C THR A 57 9.03 -10.44 4.71
N ARG A 58 9.74 -11.58 4.69
CA ARG A 58 10.45 -12.08 3.50
C ARG A 58 11.42 -11.05 2.91
N GLU A 59 12.09 -10.28 3.78
CA GLU A 59 13.06 -9.25 3.35
C GLU A 59 12.45 -8.18 2.42
N ALA A 60 11.13 -7.96 2.52
CA ALA A 60 10.41 -7.02 1.67
C ALA A 60 10.95 -5.59 1.78
N ARG A 61 11.57 -5.21 2.90
CA ARG A 61 12.20 -3.88 3.04
C ARG A 61 13.40 -3.72 2.12
N THR A 62 14.30 -4.71 2.10
CA THR A 62 15.46 -4.74 1.22
C THR A 62 15.01 -4.79 -0.24
N TRP A 63 14.02 -5.63 -0.53
CA TRP A 63 13.44 -5.70 -1.88
C TRP A 63 12.86 -4.37 -2.33
N CYS A 64 12.10 -3.67 -1.47
CA CYS A 64 11.56 -2.35 -1.78
C CYS A 64 12.64 -1.31 -2.05
N ALA A 65 13.74 -1.33 -1.28
CA ALA A 65 14.88 -0.45 -1.52
C ALA A 65 15.50 -0.70 -2.89
N SER A 66 15.80 -1.96 -3.23
CA SER A 66 16.35 -2.32 -4.54
C SER A 66 15.38 -2.01 -5.68
N PHE A 67 14.09 -2.33 -5.52
CA PHE A 67 13.07 -2.11 -6.54
C PHE A 67 12.89 -0.63 -6.89
N LEU A 68 12.91 0.24 -5.89
CA LEU A 68 12.83 1.68 -6.12
C LEU A 68 14.10 2.25 -6.75
N ASP A 69 15.27 1.70 -6.40
CA ASP A 69 16.56 2.07 -7.02
C ASP A 69 16.59 1.68 -8.51
N PHE A 70 16.08 0.49 -8.86
CA PHE A 70 15.98 0.05 -10.26
C PHE A 70 15.00 0.90 -11.11
N GLY A 71 13.95 1.46 -10.51
CA GLY A 71 12.93 2.24 -11.22
C GLY A 71 13.22 3.74 -11.35
N LEU A 72 14.30 4.24 -10.72
CA LEU A 72 14.71 5.65 -10.73
C LEU A 72 15.89 5.94 -11.67
N ASN A 73 16.28 4.98 -12.52
CA ASN A 73 17.24 5.19 -13.62
C ASN A 73 16.54 5.34 -14.97
#